data_AF-A0AAN0LYP2-F1
#
_entry.id   AF-A0AAN0LYP2-F1
#
_cell.length_a   1.000
_cell.length_b   1.000
_cell.length_c   1.000
_cell.angle_alpha   90.00
_cell.angle_beta   90.00
_cell.angle_gamma   90.00
#
_symmetry.space_group_name_H-M   'P 1'
#
loop_
_entity.id
_entity.type
_entity.pdbx_description
1 polymer ?
#
loop_
_entity_poly.entity_id
_entity_poly.type
_entity_poly.pdbx_seq_one_letter_code
_entity_poly.pdbx_strand_id
1 'polypeptide(L)'
;MGLESLTSNSVETTSNGDMAKQVSSSPTGIGYVSLTTDFEANELTPVSYEGVNPTVETVNNGTYKLARPFSFVTRAGDFGSQEKEQLVAAFLDYLVNSTEGRQVVLAVGGIVDVGAGKPWSELKANHPIVDQDNSGITLKTGGSTSVDKTITAAVQSFIPMAGNFKFEPNHTGSGDGFKRTLGGEKDGANAIDIGFASRAFKSEETVASGLMSGEYAKDAVVVVVPVKNDAIKDLTKLDSWKFLVETLKHGQTLSKLSNR
;
A
#
# COMPACT_ATOMS: atom_id res chain seq x y z
N MET A 1 8.62 4.25 31.97
CA MET A 1 7.52 3.28 32.16
C MET A 1 7.87 2.00 31.43
N GLY A 2 7.60 0.83 32.00
CA GLY A 2 7.93 -0.46 31.37
C GLY A 2 6.91 -0.87 30.30
N LEU A 3 7.34 -1.70 29.36
CA LEU A 3 6.55 -2.18 28.21
C LEU A 3 5.26 -2.90 28.63
N GLU A 4 5.31 -3.68 29.71
CA GLU A 4 4.16 -4.39 30.30
C GLU A 4 3.07 -3.45 30.84
N SER A 5 3.43 -2.21 31.21
CA SER A 5 2.45 -1.21 31.66
C SER A 5 1.75 -0.49 30.50
N LEU A 6 2.31 -0.55 29.28
CA LEU A 6 1.77 0.08 28.07
C LEU A 6 0.80 -0.85 27.32
N THR A 7 0.92 -2.17 27.48
CA THR A 7 0.10 -3.15 26.76
C THR A 7 -1.04 -3.74 27.59
N SER A 8 -1.01 -3.61 28.91
CA SER A 8 -2.01 -4.17 29.83
C SER A 8 -3.42 -3.59 29.67
N ASN A 9 -3.54 -2.39 29.07
CA ASN A 9 -4.79 -1.72 28.74
C ASN A 9 -4.95 -1.44 27.23
N SER A 10 -4.24 -2.20 26.38
CA SER A 10 -4.37 -2.03 24.93
C SER A 10 -5.78 -2.41 24.46
N VAL A 11 -6.30 -1.62 23.51
CA VAL A 11 -7.57 -1.90 22.83
C VAL A 11 -7.27 -2.12 21.36
N GLU A 12 -7.81 -3.18 20.81
CA GLU A 12 -7.69 -3.46 19.39
C GLU A 12 -8.81 -2.77 18.61
N THR A 13 -8.46 -2.30 17.42
CA THR A 13 -9.36 -1.50 16.58
C THR A 13 -9.47 -2.13 15.21
N THR A 14 -10.61 -1.91 14.56
CA THR A 14 -10.96 -2.55 13.29
C THR A 14 -10.58 -1.74 12.05
N SER A 15 -10.24 -0.47 12.21
CA SER A 15 -9.88 0.44 11.12
C SER A 15 -9.14 1.69 11.62
N ASN A 16 -8.54 2.46 10.71
CA ASN A 16 -7.95 3.77 11.04
C ASN A 16 -8.98 4.73 11.66
N GLY A 17 -10.24 4.70 11.20
CA GLY A 17 -11.30 5.57 11.74
C GLY A 17 -11.75 5.15 13.13
N ASP A 18 -11.74 3.85 13.43
CA ASP A 18 -12.00 3.32 14.77
C ASP A 18 -10.84 3.69 15.73
N MET A 19 -9.60 3.47 15.30
CA MET A 19 -8.41 3.91 16.04
C MET A 19 -8.45 5.41 16.34
N ALA A 20 -8.75 6.23 15.33
CA ALA A 20 -8.80 7.68 15.48
C ALA A 20 -9.81 8.11 16.55
N LYS A 21 -11.02 7.54 16.54
CA LYS A 21 -12.07 7.80 17.53
C LYS A 21 -11.66 7.35 18.94
N GLN A 22 -11.07 6.17 19.06
CA GLN A 22 -10.66 5.66 20.36
C GLN A 22 -9.55 6.50 20.97
N VAL A 23 -8.53 6.85 20.17
CA VAL A 23 -7.44 7.71 20.61
C VAL A 23 -7.98 9.07 21.03
N SER A 24 -8.75 9.77 20.20
CA SER A 24 -9.22 11.12 20.51
C SER A 24 -10.14 11.19 21.75
N SER A 25 -10.88 10.12 22.03
CA SER A 25 -11.74 10.03 23.21
C SER A 25 -11.01 9.84 24.54
N SER A 26 -9.72 9.51 24.53
CA SER A 26 -8.93 9.19 25.72
C SER A 26 -7.84 10.26 25.94
N PRO A 27 -7.83 11.02 27.06
CA PRO A 27 -6.84 12.06 27.30
C PRO A 27 -5.38 11.60 27.25
N THR A 28 -5.11 10.33 27.52
CA THR A 28 -3.78 9.70 27.46
C THR A 28 -3.67 8.68 26.33
N GLY A 29 -4.58 8.72 25.35
CA GLY A 29 -4.62 7.81 24.21
C GLY A 29 -3.34 7.88 23.39
N ILE A 30 -2.88 6.72 22.95
CA ILE A 30 -1.81 6.59 21.95
C ILE A 30 -2.24 5.48 20.98
N GLY A 31 -2.09 5.74 19.68
CA GLY A 31 -2.42 4.77 18.65
C GLY A 31 -1.61 5.02 17.39
N TYR A 32 -1.87 4.24 16.36
CA TYR A 32 -1.24 4.42 15.06
C TYR A 32 -2.28 4.33 13.95
N VAL A 33 -2.15 5.19 12.95
CA VAL A 33 -3.04 5.24 11.79
C VAL A 33 -2.21 5.46 10.53
N SER A 34 -2.83 5.29 9.35
CA SER A 34 -2.19 5.69 8.10
C SER A 34 -2.02 7.21 8.04
N LEU A 35 -0.93 7.68 7.43
CA LEU A 35 -0.65 9.10 7.21
C LEU A 35 -1.81 9.85 6.52
N THR A 36 -2.59 9.17 5.68
CA THR A 36 -3.72 9.80 4.98
C THR A 36 -4.98 9.92 5.83
N THR A 37 -4.89 9.62 7.13
CA THR A 37 -5.95 9.92 8.09
C THR A 37 -6.02 11.43 8.29
N ASP A 38 -7.21 12.00 8.24
CA ASP A 38 -7.42 13.41 8.53
C ASP A 38 -7.25 13.66 10.04
N PHE A 39 -6.05 14.03 10.46
CA PHE A 39 -5.73 14.19 11.88
C PHE A 39 -6.55 15.31 12.52
N GLU A 40 -6.72 16.43 11.83
CA GLU A 40 -7.46 17.59 12.34
C GLU A 40 -8.94 17.25 12.55
N ALA A 41 -9.58 16.66 11.53
CA ALA A 41 -10.99 16.27 11.63
C ALA A 41 -11.25 15.18 12.68
N ASN A 42 -10.22 14.45 13.11
CA ASN A 42 -10.31 13.42 14.13
C ASN A 42 -9.76 13.86 15.50
N GLU A 43 -9.40 15.13 15.68
CA GLU A 43 -8.83 15.67 16.93
C GLU A 43 -7.55 14.92 17.37
N LEU A 44 -6.70 14.57 16.40
CA LEU A 44 -5.42 13.91 16.60
C LEU A 44 -4.25 14.84 16.33
N THR A 45 -3.17 14.65 17.09
CA THR A 45 -1.85 15.22 16.81
C THR A 45 -0.93 14.09 16.34
N PRO A 46 -0.36 14.20 15.12
CA PRO A 46 0.66 13.27 14.67
C PRO A 46 1.96 13.50 15.43
N VAL A 47 2.59 12.40 15.85
CA VAL A 47 3.85 12.43 16.59
C VAL A 47 5.02 12.30 15.61
N SER A 48 6.06 13.11 15.80
CA SER A 48 7.30 12.97 15.02
C SER A 48 7.98 11.63 15.29
N TYR A 49 8.78 11.17 14.33
CA TYR A 49 9.67 10.03 14.51
C TYR A 49 11.10 10.43 14.20
N GLU A 50 12.00 10.27 15.18
CA GLU A 50 13.40 10.70 15.10
C GLU A 50 13.54 12.18 14.68
N GLY A 51 12.67 13.05 15.21
CA GLY A 51 12.63 14.46 14.90
C GLY A 51 12.04 14.80 13.52
N VAL A 52 11.50 13.82 12.79
CA VAL A 52 10.90 14.02 11.47
C VAL A 52 9.38 13.96 11.57
N ASN A 53 8.73 15.04 11.13
CA ASN A 53 7.28 15.07 11.02
C ASN A 53 6.78 14.10 9.93
N PRO A 54 5.68 13.37 10.17
CA PRO A 54 5.07 12.50 9.17
C PRO A 54 4.31 13.34 8.13
N THR A 55 4.82 13.40 6.90
CA THR A 55 4.20 14.11 5.78
C THR A 55 4.39 13.34 4.48
N VAL A 56 3.62 13.65 3.45
CA VAL A 56 3.80 13.03 2.12
C VAL A 56 5.22 13.27 1.60
N GLU A 57 5.75 14.47 1.80
CA GLU A 57 7.11 14.85 1.40
C GLU A 57 8.17 14.03 2.16
N THR A 58 8.09 13.98 3.49
CA THR A 58 9.09 13.28 4.33
C THR A 58 9.05 11.76 4.14
N VAL A 59 7.90 11.19 3.78
CA VAL A 59 7.80 9.77 3.40
C VAL A 59 8.40 9.53 2.01
N ASN A 60 8.09 10.39 1.03
CA ASN A 60 8.59 10.24 -0.33
C ASN A 60 10.11 10.40 -0.40
N ASN A 61 10.68 11.42 0.26
CA ASN A 61 12.12 11.62 0.33
C ASN A 61 12.83 10.65 1.30
N GLY A 62 12.07 9.82 2.03
CA GLY A 62 12.58 8.75 2.88
C GLY A 62 13.19 9.22 4.19
N THR A 63 13.00 10.47 4.59
CA THR A 63 13.43 10.97 5.92
C THR A 63 12.55 10.42 7.03
N TYR A 64 11.23 10.30 6.82
CA TYR A 64 10.33 9.63 7.75
C TYR A 64 10.40 8.11 7.55
N LYS A 65 10.87 7.39 8.58
CA LYS A 65 11.26 5.97 8.46
C LYS A 65 10.17 4.95 8.78
N LEU A 66 9.06 5.35 9.39
CA LEU A 66 7.94 4.45 9.68
C LEU A 66 7.04 4.30 8.44
N ALA A 67 7.64 3.86 7.34
CA ALA A 67 6.98 3.64 6.07
C ALA A 67 7.44 2.33 5.43
N ARG A 68 6.54 1.70 4.68
CA ARG A 68 6.80 0.49 3.89
C ARG A 68 6.44 0.73 2.43
N PRO A 69 7.17 0.11 1.48
CA PRO A 69 6.83 0.25 0.08
C PRO A 69 5.64 -0.62 -0.30
N PHE A 70 4.88 -0.16 -1.28
CA PHE A 70 3.97 -0.98 -2.06
C PHE A 70 4.67 -1.31 -3.38
N SER A 71 5.05 -2.58 -3.50
CA SER A 71 5.84 -3.11 -4.60
C SER A 71 5.00 -3.95 -5.55
N PHE A 72 5.44 -4.06 -6.80
CA PHE A 72 4.83 -4.89 -7.82
C PHE A 72 5.89 -5.70 -8.60
N VAL A 73 5.43 -6.77 -9.25
CA VAL A 73 6.17 -7.56 -10.22
C VAL A 73 5.22 -8.11 -11.29
N THR A 74 5.69 -8.27 -12.52
CA THR A 74 4.91 -8.87 -13.62
C THR A 74 5.41 -10.24 -14.02
N ARG A 75 4.67 -10.90 -14.91
CA ARG A 75 5.15 -12.08 -15.67
C ARG A 75 6.47 -11.79 -16.40
N ALA A 76 7.13 -12.86 -16.83
CA ALA A 76 8.38 -12.85 -17.60
C ALA A 76 8.18 -12.70 -19.12
N GLY A 77 6.96 -12.39 -19.58
CA GLY A 77 6.56 -12.35 -20.99
C GLY A 77 5.55 -13.44 -21.38
N ASP A 78 5.19 -14.33 -20.46
CA ASP A 78 4.21 -15.41 -20.66
C ASP A 78 2.77 -14.99 -20.30
N PHE A 79 2.31 -13.85 -20.81
CA PHE A 79 0.97 -13.28 -20.53
C PHE A 79 -0.19 -13.98 -21.26
N GLY A 80 0.13 -14.87 -22.20
CA GLY A 80 -0.82 -15.58 -23.06
C GLY A 80 -1.20 -14.85 -24.35
N SER A 81 -0.98 -13.53 -24.43
CA SER A 81 -1.05 -12.76 -25.69
C SER A 81 -0.19 -11.51 -25.61
N GLN A 82 0.21 -10.98 -26.78
CA GLN A 82 1.02 -9.77 -26.87
C GLN A 82 0.20 -8.53 -26.44
N GLU A 83 -1.09 -8.50 -26.75
CA GLU A 83 -2.01 -7.43 -26.39
C GLU A 83 -2.13 -7.31 -24.87
N LYS A 84 -2.20 -8.43 -24.14
CA LYS A 84 -2.25 -8.40 -22.68
C LYS A 84 -0.93 -7.89 -22.08
N GLU A 85 0.21 -8.32 -22.61
CA GLU A 85 1.52 -7.81 -22.17
C GLU A 85 1.61 -6.28 -22.35
N GLN A 86 1.20 -5.78 -23.52
CA GLN A 86 1.15 -4.35 -23.80
C GLN A 86 0.19 -3.60 -22.86
N LEU A 87 -1.00 -4.17 -22.59
CA LEU A 87 -1.96 -3.58 -21.66
C LEU A 87 -1.41 -3.51 -20.23
N VAL A 88 -0.69 -4.55 -19.79
CA VAL A 88 0.00 -4.57 -18.48
C VAL A 88 1.07 -3.48 -18.40
N ALA A 89 1.88 -3.31 -19.46
CA ALA A 89 2.86 -2.24 -19.54
C ALA A 89 2.20 -0.84 -19.51
N ALA A 90 1.11 -0.66 -20.26
CA ALA A 90 0.36 0.59 -20.27
C ALA A 90 -0.23 0.92 -18.87
N PHE A 91 -0.81 -0.07 -18.19
CA PHE A 91 -1.33 0.11 -16.84
C PHE A 91 -0.23 0.46 -15.83
N LEU A 92 0.95 -0.17 -15.91
CA LEU A 92 2.05 0.15 -15.00
C LEU A 92 2.65 1.54 -15.27
N ASP A 93 2.72 1.98 -16.53
CA ASP A 93 3.14 3.35 -16.86
C ASP A 93 2.11 4.37 -16.37
N TYR A 94 0.81 4.07 -16.50
CA TYR A 94 -0.25 4.86 -15.88
C TYR A 94 -0.10 4.92 -14.35
N LEU A 95 0.02 3.77 -13.70
CA LEU A 95 0.09 3.67 -12.24
C LEU A 95 1.32 4.40 -11.66
N VAL A 96 2.48 4.20 -12.29
CA VAL A 96 3.77 4.64 -11.74
C VAL A 96 4.18 6.00 -12.27
N ASN A 97 3.89 6.36 -13.52
CA ASN A 97 4.46 7.56 -14.13
C ASN A 97 3.41 8.61 -14.47
N SER A 98 2.11 8.29 -14.49
CA SER A 98 1.09 9.30 -14.77
C SER A 98 0.72 10.13 -13.55
N THR A 99 0.42 11.42 -13.76
CA THR A 99 -0.13 12.30 -12.73
C THR A 99 -1.48 11.77 -12.24
N GLU A 100 -2.34 11.31 -13.14
CA GLU A 100 -3.69 10.83 -12.87
C GLU A 100 -3.69 9.55 -12.04
N GLY A 101 -2.87 8.56 -12.42
CA GLY A 101 -2.69 7.32 -11.66
C GLY A 101 -2.16 7.58 -10.25
N ARG A 102 -1.16 8.46 -10.12
CA ARG A 102 -0.62 8.88 -8.81
C ARG A 102 -1.66 9.63 -7.96
N GLN A 103 -2.49 10.48 -8.56
CA GLN A 103 -3.59 11.15 -7.85
C GLN A 103 -4.61 10.15 -7.32
N VAL A 104 -4.99 9.16 -8.13
CA VAL A 104 -5.91 8.10 -7.70
C VAL A 104 -5.33 7.34 -6.51
N VAL A 105 -4.07 6.92 -6.60
CA VAL A 105 -3.37 6.21 -5.51
C VAL A 105 -3.33 7.05 -4.23
N LEU A 106 -2.98 8.34 -4.33
CA LEU A 106 -2.96 9.26 -3.19
C LEU A 106 -4.33 9.44 -2.55
N ALA A 107 -5.37 9.62 -3.36
CA ALA A 107 -6.74 9.84 -2.89
C ALA A 107 -7.29 8.66 -2.06
N VAL A 108 -6.78 7.45 -2.24
CA VAL A 108 -7.25 6.27 -1.50
C VAL A 108 -6.27 5.72 -0.47
N GLY A 109 -5.14 6.39 -0.23
CA GLY A 109 -4.26 6.13 0.92
C GLY A 109 -2.82 5.75 0.58
N GLY A 110 -2.47 5.61 -0.70
CA GLY A 110 -1.09 5.34 -1.12
C GLY A 110 -0.27 6.63 -1.18
N ILE A 111 0.86 6.67 -0.47
CA ILE A 111 1.72 7.86 -0.44
C ILE A 111 2.62 7.84 -1.66
N VAL A 112 2.45 8.82 -2.54
CA VAL A 112 3.21 8.95 -3.79
C VAL A 112 3.40 10.43 -4.12
N ASP A 113 4.48 10.75 -4.81
CA ASP A 113 4.76 12.12 -5.28
C ASP A 113 4.00 12.40 -6.58
N VAL A 114 2.85 13.06 -6.49
CA VAL A 114 2.04 13.42 -7.67
C VAL A 114 2.79 14.38 -8.61
N GLY A 115 3.66 15.24 -8.08
CA GLY A 115 4.40 16.23 -8.86
C GLY A 115 5.48 15.63 -9.77
N ALA A 116 5.92 14.41 -9.48
CA ALA A 116 6.82 13.63 -10.33
C ALA A 116 6.11 12.96 -11.53
N GLY A 117 4.79 12.96 -11.58
CA GLY A 117 4.02 12.37 -12.68
C GLY A 117 3.97 13.24 -13.93
N LYS A 118 3.72 12.61 -15.08
CA LYS A 118 3.39 13.26 -16.35
C LYS A 118 1.91 13.07 -16.69
N PRO A 119 1.25 13.99 -17.41
CA PRO A 119 -0.11 13.77 -17.86
C PRO A 119 -0.25 12.46 -18.65
N TRP A 120 -1.27 11.66 -18.37
CA TRP A 120 -1.52 10.40 -19.06
C TRP A 120 -1.66 10.59 -20.57
N SER A 121 -2.19 11.74 -21.00
CA SER A 121 -2.27 12.11 -22.42
C SER A 121 -0.93 12.15 -23.14
N GLU A 122 0.18 12.42 -22.44
CA GLU A 122 1.55 12.35 -23.00
C GLU A 122 2.03 10.89 -23.07
N LEU A 123 1.86 10.15 -21.97
CA LEU A 123 2.36 8.79 -21.84
C LEU A 123 1.65 7.81 -22.77
N LYS A 124 0.33 7.98 -22.97
CA LYS A 124 -0.48 7.07 -23.80
C LYS A 124 -0.02 6.97 -25.25
N ALA A 125 0.73 7.95 -25.76
CA ALA A 125 1.31 7.91 -27.10
C ALA A 125 2.28 6.72 -27.29
N ASN A 126 2.86 6.21 -26.20
CA ASN A 126 3.74 5.05 -26.22
C ASN A 126 2.99 3.72 -26.10
N HIS A 127 1.66 3.76 -25.92
CA HIS A 127 0.83 2.60 -25.62
C HIS A 127 -0.36 2.50 -26.58
N PRO A 128 -0.14 2.22 -27.87
CA PRO A 128 -1.22 2.16 -28.87
C PRO A 128 -2.30 1.10 -28.55
N ILE A 129 -2.01 0.14 -27.68
CA ILE A 129 -2.98 -0.84 -27.19
C ILE A 129 -4.20 -0.17 -26.52
N VAL A 130 -4.04 1.00 -25.90
CA VAL A 130 -5.13 1.64 -25.12
C VAL A 130 -6.24 2.22 -25.99
N ASP A 131 -5.96 2.44 -27.28
CA ASP A 131 -6.93 2.94 -28.26
C ASP A 131 -7.66 1.80 -29.01
N GLN A 132 -7.37 0.55 -28.69
CA GLN A 132 -8.01 -0.63 -29.27
C GLN A 132 -9.22 -1.10 -28.43
N ASP A 133 -10.03 -2.01 -28.97
CA ASP A 133 -11.01 -2.73 -28.18
C ASP A 133 -10.31 -3.83 -27.37
N ASN A 134 -10.20 -3.62 -26.06
CA ASN A 134 -9.59 -4.54 -25.12
C ASN A 134 -10.61 -5.28 -24.27
N SER A 135 -11.92 -5.21 -24.59
CA SER A 135 -12.99 -5.83 -23.79
C SER A 135 -12.89 -7.37 -23.70
N GLY A 136 -12.12 -7.99 -24.61
CA GLY A 136 -11.76 -9.40 -24.57
C GLY A 136 -10.61 -9.74 -23.61
N ILE A 137 -9.80 -8.77 -23.18
CA ILE A 137 -8.65 -8.96 -22.31
C ILE A 137 -9.10 -8.92 -20.85
N THR A 138 -8.62 -9.87 -20.04
CA THR A 138 -8.75 -9.84 -18.58
C THR A 138 -7.39 -9.57 -17.95
N LEU A 139 -7.29 -8.48 -17.19
CA LEU A 139 -6.17 -8.19 -16.30
C LEU A 139 -6.41 -8.84 -14.94
N LYS A 140 -5.52 -9.74 -14.53
CA LYS A 140 -5.53 -10.42 -13.23
C LYS A 140 -4.47 -9.83 -12.33
N THR A 141 -4.88 -9.28 -11.18
CA THR A 141 -3.95 -8.82 -10.15
C THR A 141 -4.07 -9.66 -8.90
N GLY A 142 -3.05 -9.65 -8.06
CA GLY A 142 -3.15 -10.30 -6.75
C GLY A 142 -1.99 -9.99 -5.84
N GLY A 143 -1.97 -10.67 -4.69
CA GLY A 143 -0.96 -10.47 -3.66
C GLY A 143 -1.50 -9.71 -2.46
N SER A 144 -0.81 -8.68 -1.98
CA SER A 144 -1.14 -8.04 -0.69
C SER A 144 -2.56 -7.47 -0.61
N THR A 145 -3.26 -7.75 0.49
CA THR A 145 -4.56 -7.14 0.80
C THR A 145 -4.44 -5.66 1.13
N SER A 146 -3.30 -5.22 1.70
CA SER A 146 -3.07 -3.81 2.02
C SER A 146 -3.00 -2.91 0.78
N VAL A 147 -2.71 -3.46 -0.40
CA VAL A 147 -2.66 -2.69 -1.65
C VAL A 147 -3.97 -2.66 -2.41
N ASP A 148 -4.91 -3.55 -2.09
CA ASP A 148 -6.10 -3.83 -2.91
C ASP A 148 -6.90 -2.56 -3.20
N LYS A 149 -7.17 -1.74 -2.17
CA LYS A 149 -7.88 -0.47 -2.34
C LYS A 149 -7.22 0.45 -3.37
N THR A 150 -5.89 0.60 -3.32
CA THR A 150 -5.13 1.47 -4.24
C THR A 150 -5.08 0.90 -5.65
N ILE A 151 -4.88 -0.41 -5.82
CA ILE A 151 -4.80 -1.05 -7.13
C ILE A 151 -6.18 -1.12 -7.77
N THR A 152 -7.22 -1.51 -7.04
CA THR A 152 -8.58 -1.55 -7.54
C THR A 152 -9.03 -0.16 -8.01
N ALA A 153 -8.78 0.90 -7.25
CA ALA A 153 -9.11 2.26 -7.68
C ALA A 153 -8.33 2.67 -8.94
N ALA A 154 -7.02 2.40 -9.00
CA ALA A 154 -6.18 2.71 -10.15
C ALA A 154 -6.65 1.97 -11.41
N VAL A 155 -6.88 0.65 -11.32
CA VAL A 155 -7.36 -0.16 -12.45
C VAL A 155 -8.74 0.33 -12.90
N GLN A 156 -9.68 0.55 -11.98
CA GLN A 156 -11.03 1.03 -12.32
C GLN A 156 -10.99 2.39 -13.02
N SER A 157 -10.11 3.30 -12.61
CA SER A 157 -9.92 4.58 -13.30
C SER A 157 -9.35 4.39 -14.71
N PHE A 158 -8.53 3.36 -14.91
CA PHE A 158 -7.81 3.10 -16.17
C PHE A 158 -8.65 2.38 -17.23
N ILE A 159 -9.55 1.47 -16.84
CA ILE A 159 -10.44 0.71 -17.74
C ILE A 159 -11.07 1.56 -18.87
N PRO A 160 -11.76 2.68 -18.58
CA PRO A 160 -12.40 3.48 -19.62
C PRO A 160 -11.40 4.19 -20.55
N MET A 161 -10.13 4.30 -20.16
CA MET A 161 -9.06 4.93 -20.94
C MET A 161 -8.24 3.94 -21.76
N ALA A 162 -8.51 2.63 -21.63
CA ALA A 162 -7.70 1.56 -22.20
C ALA A 162 -8.53 0.44 -22.82
N GLY A 163 -9.55 0.79 -23.61
CA GLY A 163 -10.31 -0.18 -24.38
C GLY A 163 -11.27 -1.07 -23.58
N ASN A 164 -11.66 -0.66 -22.36
CA ASN A 164 -12.67 -1.34 -21.54
C ASN A 164 -12.37 -2.82 -21.22
N PHE A 165 -11.11 -3.14 -20.93
CA PHE A 165 -10.70 -4.48 -20.48
C PHE A 165 -11.39 -4.91 -19.18
N LYS A 166 -11.37 -6.22 -18.89
CA LYS A 166 -11.93 -6.82 -17.68
C LYS A 166 -10.89 -6.87 -16.56
N PHE A 167 -11.36 -6.71 -15.32
CA PHE A 167 -10.49 -6.73 -14.15
C PHE A 167 -10.88 -7.85 -13.19
N GLU A 168 -9.91 -8.68 -12.80
CA GLU A 168 -10.06 -9.77 -11.83
C GLU A 168 -9.02 -9.64 -10.70
N PRO A 169 -9.33 -8.94 -9.60
CA PRO A 169 -8.46 -8.88 -8.42
C PRO A 169 -8.53 -10.15 -7.57
N ASN A 170 -7.38 -10.63 -7.09
CA ASN A 170 -7.25 -11.76 -6.17
C ASN A 170 -6.17 -11.47 -5.10
N HIS A 171 -6.46 -10.53 -4.20
CA HIS A 171 -5.56 -10.08 -3.14
C HIS A 171 -5.76 -10.89 -1.85
N THR A 172 -4.82 -11.77 -1.54
CA THR A 172 -4.86 -12.70 -0.38
C THR A 172 -3.68 -12.56 0.58
N GLY A 173 -2.54 -12.03 0.12
CA GLY A 173 -1.34 -11.83 0.92
C GLY A 173 -0.09 -11.54 0.08
N SER A 174 0.88 -10.80 0.63
CA SER A 174 2.07 -10.36 -0.14
C SER A 174 2.88 -11.52 -0.75
N GLY A 175 2.97 -12.66 -0.05
CA GLY A 175 3.69 -13.84 -0.58
C GLY A 175 3.00 -14.47 -1.79
N ASP A 176 1.68 -14.34 -1.91
CA ASP A 176 0.94 -14.83 -3.07
C ASP A 176 1.25 -14.00 -4.32
N GLY A 177 1.62 -12.73 -4.16
CA GLY A 177 1.96 -11.83 -5.28
C GLY A 177 3.09 -12.40 -6.12
N PHE A 178 4.23 -12.72 -5.51
CA PHE A 178 5.34 -13.37 -6.24
C PHE A 178 4.96 -14.79 -6.68
N LYS A 179 4.42 -15.61 -5.76
CA LYS A 179 4.15 -17.03 -5.98
C LYS A 179 3.24 -17.29 -7.20
N ARG A 180 2.24 -16.44 -7.42
CA ARG A 180 1.24 -16.56 -8.51
C ARG A 180 1.64 -15.83 -9.80
N THR A 181 2.65 -14.95 -9.75
CA THR A 181 3.14 -14.22 -10.92
C THR A 181 4.36 -14.88 -11.54
N LEU A 182 5.37 -15.24 -10.73
CA LEU A 182 6.65 -15.81 -11.19
C LEU A 182 7.05 -17.09 -10.45
N GLY A 183 6.42 -17.38 -9.31
CA GLY A 183 6.76 -18.54 -8.49
C GLY A 183 6.01 -19.83 -8.87
N GLY A 184 5.89 -20.74 -7.91
CA GLY A 184 5.39 -22.09 -8.14
C GLY A 184 3.91 -22.21 -8.56
N GLU A 185 3.09 -21.16 -8.40
CA GLU A 185 1.68 -21.16 -8.83
C GLU A 185 1.44 -20.37 -10.13
N LYS A 186 2.51 -19.91 -10.79
CA LYS A 186 2.42 -19.04 -11.95
C LYS A 186 1.65 -19.68 -13.13
N ASP A 187 1.62 -21.00 -13.26
CA ASP A 187 0.92 -21.68 -14.35
C ASP A 187 -0.35 -22.41 -13.88
N GLY A 188 -0.81 -22.11 -12.65
CA GLY A 188 -1.96 -22.75 -12.02
C GLY A 188 -3.26 -21.94 -12.12
N ALA A 189 -4.32 -22.42 -11.46
CA ALA A 189 -5.63 -21.77 -11.42
C ALA A 189 -5.60 -20.35 -10.82
N ASN A 190 -4.58 -20.07 -9.99
CA ASN A 190 -4.41 -18.77 -9.33
C ASN A 190 -3.44 -17.84 -10.07
N ALA A 191 -3.02 -18.17 -11.29
CA ALA A 191 -2.10 -17.35 -12.06
C ALA A 191 -2.62 -15.91 -12.22
N ILE A 192 -1.72 -14.95 -12.01
CA ILE A 192 -1.98 -13.50 -12.14
C ILE A 192 -0.95 -12.85 -13.07
N ASP A 193 -1.33 -11.72 -13.66
CA ASP A 193 -0.49 -10.96 -14.58
C ASP A 193 0.45 -10.00 -13.82
N ILE A 194 -0.04 -9.42 -12.71
CA ILE A 194 0.71 -8.51 -11.85
C ILE A 194 0.54 -8.90 -10.37
N GLY A 195 1.65 -9.18 -9.70
CA GLY A 195 1.71 -9.48 -8.28
C GLY A 195 2.16 -8.29 -7.46
N PHE A 196 1.47 -8.04 -6.34
CA PHE A 196 1.76 -6.92 -5.46
C PHE A 196 2.15 -7.37 -4.05
N ALA A 197 3.06 -6.62 -3.42
CA ALA A 197 3.47 -6.80 -2.04
C ALA A 197 3.41 -5.47 -1.28
N SER A 198 3.01 -5.49 -0.01
CA SER A 198 3.03 -4.30 0.86
C SER A 198 4.33 -4.25 1.68
N ARG A 199 5.42 -4.60 1.02
CA ARG A 199 6.81 -4.65 1.49
C ARG A 199 7.70 -4.82 0.26
N ALA A 200 9.00 -4.60 0.43
CA ALA A 200 9.97 -5.08 -0.53
C ALA A 200 9.84 -6.60 -0.71
N PHE A 201 10.05 -7.07 -1.93
CA PHE A 201 10.18 -8.51 -2.19
C PHE A 201 11.42 -9.05 -1.47
N LYS A 202 11.33 -10.28 -0.96
CA LYS A 202 12.43 -10.97 -0.29
C LYS A 202 13.48 -11.40 -1.30
N SER A 203 14.70 -11.68 -0.85
CA SER A 203 15.78 -12.20 -1.69
C SER A 203 15.40 -13.50 -2.43
N GLU A 204 14.55 -14.34 -1.84
CA GLU A 204 14.09 -15.60 -2.45
C GLU A 204 12.97 -15.38 -3.50
N GLU A 205 12.36 -14.19 -3.53
CA GLU A 205 11.36 -13.79 -4.52
C GLU A 205 12.08 -13.10 -5.68
N THR A 206 12.58 -13.88 -6.64
CA THR A 206 13.45 -13.44 -7.76
C THR A 206 12.74 -12.58 -8.82
N VAL A 207 12.26 -11.40 -8.42
CA VAL A 207 11.47 -10.48 -9.25
C VAL A 207 12.18 -9.96 -10.49
N ALA A 208 13.51 -10.01 -10.55
CA ALA A 208 14.31 -9.65 -11.72
C ALA A 208 14.07 -10.55 -12.95
N SER A 209 13.38 -11.69 -12.77
CA SER A 209 12.94 -12.56 -13.87
C SER A 209 11.65 -12.08 -14.55
N GLY A 210 10.90 -11.17 -13.92
CA GLY A 210 9.73 -10.53 -14.53
C GLY A 210 10.15 -9.44 -15.51
N LEU A 211 9.26 -9.10 -16.46
CA LEU A 211 9.50 -7.97 -17.38
C LEU A 211 9.64 -6.64 -16.64
N MET A 212 8.82 -6.43 -15.61
CA MET A 212 8.84 -5.22 -14.79
C MET A 212 8.68 -5.57 -13.31
N SER A 213 9.36 -4.81 -12.47
CA SER A 213 9.17 -4.80 -11.02
C SER A 213 9.54 -3.43 -10.47
N GLY A 214 9.00 -3.08 -9.30
CA GLY A 214 9.30 -1.78 -8.71
C GLY A 214 8.39 -1.44 -7.54
N GLU A 215 8.46 -0.18 -7.13
CA GLU A 215 7.57 0.43 -6.13
C GLU A 215 6.66 1.43 -6.84
N TYR A 216 5.37 1.45 -6.50
CA TYR A 216 4.43 2.44 -7.06
C TYR A 216 3.91 3.42 -6.01
N ALA A 217 4.01 3.08 -4.73
CA ALA A 217 3.60 3.92 -3.61
C ALA A 217 4.31 3.49 -2.32
N LYS A 218 4.10 4.25 -1.26
CA LYS A 218 4.44 3.90 0.11
C LYS A 218 3.19 3.93 0.99
N ASP A 219 3.26 3.25 2.12
CA ASP A 219 2.30 3.35 3.21
C ASP A 219 3.07 3.71 4.48
N ALA A 220 2.63 4.76 5.17
CA ALA A 220 3.30 5.26 6.35
C ALA A 220 2.38 5.14 7.57
N VAL A 221 2.96 4.56 8.61
CA VAL A 221 2.32 4.41 9.91
C VAL A 221 2.70 5.63 10.74
N VAL A 222 1.69 6.34 11.21
CA VAL A 222 1.84 7.55 12.00
C VAL A 222 1.32 7.29 13.39
N VAL A 223 2.18 7.47 14.39
CA VAL A 223 1.73 7.46 15.78
C VAL A 223 0.98 8.76 16.05
N VAL A 224 -0.15 8.63 16.71
CA VAL A 224 -1.07 9.73 17.01
C VAL A 224 -1.44 9.73 18.49
N VAL A 225 -1.65 10.93 19.00
CA VAL A 225 -2.19 11.22 20.33
C VAL A 225 -3.37 12.19 20.19
N PRO A 226 -4.27 12.32 21.18
CA PRO A 226 -5.29 13.36 21.15
C PRO A 226 -4.66 14.76 21.13
N VAL A 227 -5.32 15.73 20.50
CA VAL A 227 -4.87 17.15 20.49
C VAL A 227 -4.62 17.76 21.87
N LYS A 228 -5.26 17.22 22.92
CA LYS A 228 -5.07 17.67 24.31
C LYS A 228 -3.83 17.08 24.98
N ASN A 229 -3.18 16.09 24.36
CA ASN A 229 -1.98 15.44 24.89
C ASN A 229 -0.74 16.12 24.29
N ASP A 230 -0.04 16.91 25.11
CA ASP A 230 1.18 17.64 24.74
C ASP A 230 2.46 16.98 25.28
N ALA A 231 2.33 15.83 25.96
CA ALA A 231 3.46 15.14 26.60
C ALA A 231 4.34 14.39 25.59
N ILE A 232 3.76 13.92 24.48
CA ILE A 232 4.44 13.11 23.47
C ILE A 232 4.48 13.88 22.15
N LYS A 233 5.68 14.32 21.75
CA LYS A 233 5.87 15.13 20.52
C LYS A 233 6.82 14.47 19.51
N ASP A 234 7.74 13.65 19.99
CA ASP A 234 8.70 12.91 19.17
C ASP A 234 8.93 11.53 19.76
N LEU A 235 9.01 10.53 18.89
CA LEU A 235 9.39 9.16 19.25
C LEU A 235 10.79 8.88 18.74
N THR A 236 11.66 8.40 19.63
CA THR A 236 12.97 7.93 19.24
C THR A 236 12.95 6.41 19.01
N LYS A 237 13.93 5.90 18.26
CA LYS A 237 14.08 4.47 17.97
C LYS A 237 14.01 3.56 19.19
N LEU A 238 14.49 4.04 20.35
CA LEU A 238 14.51 3.28 21.60
C LEU A 238 13.10 3.08 22.17
N ASP A 239 12.22 4.07 21.97
CA ASP A 239 10.85 4.08 22.48
C ASP A 239 9.89 3.37 21.51
N SER A 240 10.08 3.54 20.21
CA SER A 240 9.15 3.04 19.18
C SER A 240 9.42 1.60 18.76
N TRP A 241 10.67 1.15 18.62
CA TRP A 241 10.93 -0.16 18.00
C TRP A 241 10.38 -1.30 18.86
N LYS A 242 10.42 -1.20 20.19
CA LYS A 242 9.79 -2.22 21.06
C LYS A 242 8.26 -2.20 20.96
N PHE A 243 7.65 -1.01 20.96
CA PHE A 243 6.21 -0.83 20.79
C PHE A 243 5.73 -1.33 19.41
N LEU A 244 6.34 -0.86 18.32
CA LEU A 244 6.00 -1.21 16.94
C LEU A 244 6.28 -2.69 16.63
N VAL A 245 7.38 -3.26 17.13
CA VAL A 245 7.72 -4.67 16.91
C VAL A 245 6.79 -5.61 17.67
N GLU A 246 6.37 -5.28 18.88
CA GLU A 246 5.39 -6.10 19.60
C GLU A 246 3.99 -6.00 18.96
N THR A 247 3.60 -4.84 18.44
CA THR A 247 2.33 -4.69 17.71
C THR A 247 2.37 -5.34 16.32
N LEU A 248 3.49 -5.27 15.59
CA LEU A 248 3.61 -5.79 14.21
C LEU A 248 4.03 -7.26 14.12
N LYS A 249 4.81 -7.82 15.08
CA LYS A 249 5.20 -9.24 15.06
C LYS A 249 4.03 -10.19 15.28
N HIS A 250 2.96 -9.74 15.94
CA HIS A 250 1.87 -10.62 16.32
C HIS A 250 0.82 -10.82 15.24
N GLY A 251 0.76 -10.02 14.15
CA GLY A 251 -0.28 -10.20 13.13
C GLY A 251 -1.69 -10.33 13.73
N GLN A 252 -1.94 -9.72 14.90
CA GLN A 252 -3.24 -9.70 15.55
C GLN A 252 -4.10 -8.73 14.74
N THR A 253 -4.73 -9.26 13.70
CA THR A 253 -6.17 -9.11 13.66
C THR A 253 -6.66 -9.83 14.92
N LEU A 254 -7.43 -9.16 15.76
CA LEU A 254 -8.10 -9.63 17.00
C LEU A 254 -8.87 -10.94 16.81
N SER A 255 -8.18 -12.03 16.48
CA SER A 255 -8.76 -13.30 16.14
C SER A 255 -7.97 -14.38 16.88
N LYS A 256 -8.67 -14.91 17.89
CA LYS A 256 -8.32 -16.05 18.75
C LYS A 256 -7.34 -15.77 19.89
N LEU A 257 -7.91 -15.35 21.01
CA LEU A 257 -7.70 -16.06 22.28
C LEU A 257 -9.05 -16.23 23.00
N SER A 258 -9.91 -17.13 22.48
CA SER A 258 -10.91 -17.79 23.31
C SER A 258 -10.24 -18.96 24.04
N ASN A 259 -10.23 -18.88 25.37
CA ASN A 259 -10.58 -19.96 26.29
C ASN A 259 -10.30 -19.47 27.72
N ARG A 260 -11.29 -18.79 28.28
CA ARG A 260 -12.05 -19.43 29.35
C ARG A 260 -13.29 -20.04 28.73
#